data_AF-A0A7C2LNW5-F1
#
_entry.id   AF-A0A7C2LNW5-F1
#
_cell.length_a   1.000
_cell.length_b   1.000
_cell.length_c   1.000
_cell.angle_alpha   90.00
_cell.angle_beta   90.00
_cell.angle_gamma   90.00
#
_symmetry.space_group_name_H-M   'P 1'
#
loop_
_entity.id
_entity.type
_entity.pdbx_description
1 polymer ?
#
loop_
_entity_poly.entity_id
_entity_poly.type
_entity_poly.pdbx_seq_one_letter_code
_entity_poly.pdbx_strand_id
1 'polypeptide(L)'
;MAYRNFATALYLTVHDMRRITDLDEFAAVFSFLEHHVSLNKVYLETYRAGHFVEEGQVRKVKDFFTQKGIAVSGGITPNVKGEAIWDFKSCCFTDPEQLAELRKVVVFTAGLFDEIILDDFYFNNCKCGRCIKARGEKSWSDFRTELAAQVTKTVFLAPARKTNPNVKMIIKYPNWYEHYQGTGYNLKDDSAAFDFI
;
A
#
# COMPACT_ATOMS: atom_id res chain seq x y z
N MET A 1 6.93 23.80 13.01
CA MET A 1 8.19 23.54 13.72
C MET A 1 8.34 22.03 13.84
N ALA A 2 9.32 21.42 13.16
CA ALA A 2 9.50 19.97 13.20
C ALA A 2 9.80 19.49 14.63
N TYR A 3 9.22 18.35 15.02
CA TYR A 3 9.52 17.72 16.30
C TYR A 3 10.96 17.21 16.31
N ARG A 4 11.62 17.23 17.47
CA ARG A 4 13.03 16.83 17.62
C ARG A 4 13.24 15.31 17.59
N ASN A 5 12.32 14.56 18.18
CA ASN A 5 12.52 13.14 18.50
C ASN A 5 11.65 12.18 17.68
N PHE A 6 10.70 12.70 16.91
CA PHE A 6 9.84 11.91 16.05
C PHE A 6 9.44 12.73 14.82
N ALA A 7 9.02 12.04 13.77
CA ALA A 7 8.37 12.65 12.62
C ALA A 7 6.89 12.27 12.63
N THR A 8 6.03 13.13 12.10
CA THR A 8 4.62 12.80 11.91
C THR A 8 4.32 12.58 10.44
N ALA A 9 3.48 11.58 10.18
CA ALA A 9 3.01 11.24 8.85
C ALA A 9 1.48 11.21 8.83
N LEU A 10 0.90 11.63 7.70
CA LEU A 10 -0.52 11.54 7.41
C LEU A 10 -0.71 10.50 6.31
N TYR A 11 -1.76 9.68 6.39
CA TYR A 11 -2.12 8.75 5.34
C TYR A 11 -3.47 9.15 4.77
N LEU A 12 -3.50 9.55 3.50
CA LEU A 12 -4.74 9.87 2.78
C LEU A 12 -5.18 8.65 1.99
N THR A 13 -6.36 8.11 2.32
CA THR A 13 -6.93 6.97 1.60
C THR A 13 -7.38 7.38 0.20
N VAL A 14 -7.66 6.40 -0.68
CA VAL A 14 -8.28 6.66 -1.99
C VAL A 14 -9.56 7.49 -1.85
N HIS A 15 -10.33 7.27 -0.77
CA HIS A 15 -11.57 8.00 -0.55
C HIS A 15 -11.32 9.47 -0.20
N ASP A 16 -10.29 9.75 0.61
CA ASP A 16 -9.89 11.12 0.95
C ASP A 16 -9.35 11.83 -0.29
N MET A 17 -8.46 11.18 -1.03
CA MET A 17 -7.87 11.68 -2.28
C MET A 17 -8.93 12.06 -3.32
N ARG A 18 -10.03 11.29 -3.40
CA ARG A 18 -11.16 11.55 -4.32
C ARG A 18 -12.13 12.62 -3.83
N ARG A 19 -12.17 12.90 -2.52
CA ARG A 19 -12.99 13.97 -1.94
C ARG A 19 -12.36 15.35 -2.07
N ILE A 20 -11.05 15.42 -2.32
CA ILE A 20 -10.35 16.68 -2.58
C ILE A 20 -10.68 17.18 -3.99
N THR A 21 -11.84 17.79 -4.17
CA THR A 21 -12.26 18.38 -5.45
C THR A 21 -11.76 19.81 -5.61
N ASP A 22 -11.71 20.56 -4.50
CA ASP A 22 -11.21 21.94 -4.42
C ASP A 22 -9.99 21.99 -3.48
N LEU A 23 -8.88 22.56 -3.97
CA LEU A 23 -7.65 22.67 -3.18
C LEU A 23 -7.69 23.82 -2.18
N ASP A 24 -8.45 24.88 -2.44
CA ASP A 24 -8.56 26.02 -1.54
C ASP A 24 -9.40 25.63 -0.32
N GLU A 25 -10.50 24.90 -0.54
CA GLU A 25 -11.27 24.30 0.55
C GLU A 25 -10.44 23.28 1.33
N PHE A 26 -9.71 22.42 0.63
CA PHE A 26 -8.81 21.47 1.29
C PHE A 26 -7.71 22.17 2.09
N ALA A 27 -7.13 23.25 1.56
CA ALA A 27 -6.13 24.05 2.25
C ALA A 27 -6.69 24.66 3.55
N ALA A 28 -7.93 25.16 3.51
CA ALA A 28 -8.60 25.69 4.69
C ALA A 28 -8.77 24.62 5.78
N VAL A 29 -9.23 23.42 5.41
CA VAL A 29 -9.35 22.30 6.35
C VAL A 29 -7.99 21.82 6.85
N PHE A 30 -7.01 21.67 5.94
CA PHE A 30 -5.67 21.22 6.27
C PHE A 30 -4.93 22.22 7.19
N SER A 31 -5.22 23.52 7.08
CA SER A 31 -4.61 24.55 7.93
C SER A 31 -4.86 24.31 9.43
N PHE A 32 -5.99 23.71 9.80
CA PHE A 32 -6.27 23.30 11.18
C PHE A 32 -5.27 22.24 11.64
N LEU A 33 -5.03 21.21 10.82
CA LEU A 33 -4.04 20.17 11.13
C LEU A 33 -2.63 20.76 11.19
N GLU A 34 -2.26 21.58 10.20
CA GLU A 34 -0.94 22.23 10.09
C GLU A 34 -0.65 23.14 11.30
N HIS A 35 -1.69 23.77 11.88
CA HIS A 35 -1.56 24.59 13.08
C HIS A 35 -1.24 23.76 14.35
N HIS A 36 -1.80 22.55 14.46
CA HIS A 36 -1.69 21.72 15.66
C HIS A 36 -0.61 20.64 15.58
N VAL A 37 -0.25 20.20 14.37
CA VAL A 37 0.67 19.09 14.13
C VAL A 37 1.68 19.49 13.06
N SER A 38 2.97 19.40 13.41
CA SER A 38 4.03 19.62 12.42
C SER A 38 4.20 18.41 11.52
N LEU A 39 3.47 18.39 10.40
CA LEU A 39 3.49 17.31 9.43
C LEU A 39 4.83 17.23 8.68
N ASN A 40 5.46 16.06 8.67
CA ASN A 40 6.72 15.84 7.94
C ASN A 40 6.50 15.10 6.62
N LYS A 41 5.51 14.20 6.58
CA LYS A 41 5.28 13.29 5.47
C LYS A 41 3.81 13.04 5.24
N VAL A 42 3.44 12.75 4.00
CA VAL A 42 2.12 12.24 3.64
C VAL A 42 2.25 11.03 2.71
N TYR A 43 1.42 10.02 2.95
CA TYR A 43 1.20 8.91 2.03
C TYR A 43 -0.09 9.16 1.26
N LEU A 44 0.00 9.15 -0.07
CA LEU A 44 -1.13 9.34 -0.97
C LEU A 44 -1.50 7.98 -1.55
N GLU A 45 -2.61 7.42 -1.09
CA GLU A 45 -3.07 6.12 -1.56
C GLU A 45 -3.61 6.19 -2.98
N THR A 46 -3.11 5.32 -3.85
CA THR A 46 -3.54 5.25 -5.26
C THR A 46 -4.55 4.14 -5.52
N TYR A 47 -4.65 3.16 -4.62
CA TYR A 47 -5.52 2.00 -4.78
C TYR A 47 -6.02 1.43 -3.45
N ARG A 48 -7.31 1.09 -3.42
CA ARG A 48 -7.97 0.34 -2.34
C ARG A 48 -9.26 -0.29 -2.86
N ALA A 49 -9.44 -1.60 -2.63
CA ALA A 49 -10.69 -2.32 -2.89
C ALA A 49 -11.27 -2.12 -4.31
N GLY A 50 -10.42 -2.14 -5.34
CA GLY A 50 -10.82 -1.89 -6.73
C GLY A 50 -11.09 -0.41 -7.07
N HIS A 51 -10.86 0.51 -6.15
CA HIS A 51 -10.93 1.95 -6.41
C HIS A 51 -9.54 2.51 -6.71
N PHE A 52 -9.47 3.32 -7.76
CA PHE A 52 -8.27 4.04 -8.19
C PHE A 52 -8.45 5.55 -8.00
N VAL A 53 -7.32 6.25 -7.89
CA VAL A 53 -7.24 7.70 -8.04
C VAL A 53 -6.61 8.00 -9.40
N GLU A 54 -7.28 8.85 -10.19
CA GLU A 54 -6.77 9.30 -11.49
C GLU A 54 -5.41 10.01 -11.36
N GLU A 55 -4.52 9.82 -12.33
CA GLU A 55 -3.15 10.35 -12.29
C GLU A 55 -3.11 11.86 -12.04
N GLY A 56 -3.95 12.62 -12.75
CA GLY A 56 -4.02 14.07 -12.62
C GLY A 56 -4.37 14.50 -11.19
N GLN A 57 -5.25 13.76 -10.51
CA GLN A 57 -5.62 14.02 -9.13
C GLN A 57 -4.47 13.69 -8.18
N VAL A 58 -3.78 12.55 -8.38
CA VAL A 58 -2.60 12.19 -7.58
C VAL A 58 -1.53 13.27 -7.68
N ARG A 59 -1.22 13.73 -8.90
CA ARG A 59 -0.24 14.81 -9.14
C ARG A 59 -0.67 16.12 -8.49
N LYS A 60 -1.93 16.53 -8.68
CA LYS A 60 -2.49 17.75 -8.07
C LYS A 60 -2.33 17.78 -6.55
N VAL A 61 -2.66 16.67 -5.87
CA VAL A 61 -2.52 16.58 -4.39
C VAL A 61 -1.06 16.43 -3.98
N LYS A 62 -0.24 15.68 -4.73
CA LYS A 62 1.22 15.59 -4.50
C LYS A 62 1.88 16.98 -4.57
N ASP A 63 1.52 17.78 -5.56
CA ASP A 63 2.07 19.13 -5.76
C ASP A 63 1.69 20.05 -4.59
N PHE A 64 0.44 19.98 -4.10
CA PHE A 64 0.01 20.72 -2.92
C PHE A 64 0.92 20.49 -1.71
N PHE A 65 1.26 19.23 -1.40
CA PHE A 65 2.10 18.90 -0.26
C PHE A 65 3.59 19.20 -0.49
N THR A 66 4.11 18.90 -1.68
CA THR A 66 5.52 19.17 -2.00
C THR A 66 5.84 20.67 -2.02
N GLN A 67 4.92 21.52 -2.49
CA GLN A 67 5.07 22.99 -2.43
C GLN A 67 5.15 23.53 -1.00
N LYS A 68 4.59 22.80 -0.03
CA LYS A 68 4.70 23.10 1.41
C LYS A 68 5.96 22.51 2.06
N GLY A 69 6.81 21.83 1.29
CA GLY A 69 8.01 21.15 1.81
C GLY A 69 7.71 19.87 2.60
N ILE A 70 6.52 19.29 2.44
CA ILE A 70 6.14 18.02 3.07
C ILE A 70 6.57 16.87 2.16
N ALA A 71 7.23 15.85 2.71
CA ALA A 71 7.63 14.67 1.94
C ALA A 71 6.40 13.88 1.50
N VAL A 72 6.39 13.38 0.26
CA VAL A 72 5.23 12.67 -0.31
C VAL A 72 5.64 11.29 -0.81
N SER A 73 4.92 10.27 -0.35
CA SER A 73 5.08 8.88 -0.77
C SER A 73 3.77 8.29 -1.29
N GLY A 74 3.85 7.25 -2.11
CA GLY A 74 2.68 6.50 -2.58
C GLY A 74 2.20 5.51 -1.53
N GLY A 75 0.89 5.27 -1.47
CA GLY A 75 0.27 4.21 -0.67
C GLY A 75 -0.49 3.22 -1.55
N ILE A 76 -0.42 1.93 -1.21
CA ILE A 76 -1.21 0.87 -1.85
C ILE A 76 -1.83 0.02 -0.75
N THR A 77 -3.16 -0.11 -0.74
CA THR A 77 -3.87 -1.12 0.05
C THR A 77 -4.29 -2.26 -0.89
N PRO A 78 -3.57 -3.39 -0.91
CA PRO A 78 -3.76 -4.47 -1.87
C PRO A 78 -4.92 -5.41 -1.47
N ASN A 79 -6.11 -4.84 -1.29
CA ASN A 79 -7.33 -5.57 -0.99
C ASN A 79 -8.31 -5.51 -2.16
N VAL A 80 -9.28 -6.44 -2.17
CA VAL A 80 -10.32 -6.49 -3.20
C VAL A 80 -11.65 -5.98 -2.66
N LYS A 81 -12.55 -5.65 -3.59
CA LYS A 81 -13.89 -5.18 -3.25
C LYS A 81 -14.69 -6.28 -2.52
N GLY A 82 -15.22 -5.93 -1.35
CA GLY A 82 -16.21 -6.73 -0.63
C GLY A 82 -17.61 -6.64 -1.22
N GLU A 83 -18.50 -7.53 -0.78
CA GLU A 83 -19.92 -7.54 -1.16
C GLU A 83 -20.74 -6.51 -0.38
N ALA A 84 -20.31 -6.18 0.84
CA ALA A 84 -20.99 -5.24 1.72
C ALA A 84 -20.04 -4.17 2.29
N ILE A 85 -20.61 -3.12 2.87
CA ILE A 85 -19.84 -2.15 3.65
C ILE A 85 -19.23 -2.90 4.85
N TRP A 86 -17.93 -2.69 5.09
CA TRP A 86 -17.12 -3.41 6.09
C TRP A 86 -16.77 -4.87 5.75
N ASP A 87 -17.11 -5.36 4.55
CA ASP A 87 -16.63 -6.65 4.05
C ASP A 87 -15.20 -6.51 3.51
N PHE A 88 -14.24 -6.59 4.42
CA PHE A 88 -12.82 -6.54 4.07
C PHE A 88 -12.34 -7.88 3.51
N LYS A 89 -11.99 -7.90 2.22
CA LYS A 89 -11.44 -9.09 1.54
C LYS A 89 -10.00 -8.87 1.10
N SER A 90 -9.11 -9.77 1.52
CA SER A 90 -7.72 -9.79 1.02
C SER A 90 -7.68 -10.16 -0.45
N CYS A 91 -6.65 -9.70 -1.16
CA CYS A 91 -6.34 -10.24 -2.48
C CYS A 91 -5.99 -11.75 -2.41
N CYS A 92 -6.40 -12.51 -3.42
CA CYS A 92 -6.05 -13.90 -3.59
C CYS A 92 -4.77 -14.04 -4.42
N PHE A 93 -3.67 -14.44 -3.77
CA PHE A 93 -2.37 -14.59 -4.45
C PHE A 93 -2.27 -15.80 -5.40
N THR A 94 -3.36 -16.56 -5.58
CA THR A 94 -3.45 -17.61 -6.62
C THR A 94 -4.39 -17.23 -7.77
N ASP A 95 -4.97 -16.02 -7.72
CA ASP A 95 -5.85 -15.50 -8.76
C ASP A 95 -5.05 -14.62 -9.74
N PRO A 96 -4.82 -15.08 -10.98
CA PRO A 96 -4.00 -14.35 -11.95
C PRO A 96 -4.62 -12.99 -12.35
N GLU A 97 -5.94 -12.83 -12.28
CA GLU A 97 -6.60 -11.57 -12.62
C GLU A 97 -6.32 -10.51 -11.54
N GLN A 98 -6.44 -10.89 -10.27
CA GLN A 98 -6.13 -10.00 -9.16
C GLN A 98 -4.64 -9.67 -9.10
N LEU A 99 -3.75 -10.64 -9.36
CA LEU A 99 -2.31 -10.38 -9.44
C LEU A 99 -1.97 -9.43 -10.61
N ALA A 100 -2.67 -9.54 -11.74
CA ALA A 100 -2.50 -8.63 -12.87
C ALA A 100 -2.98 -7.21 -12.55
N GLU A 101 -4.08 -7.06 -11.80
CA GLU A 101 -4.57 -5.77 -11.30
C GLU A 101 -3.56 -5.14 -10.33
N LEU A 102 -3.09 -5.90 -9.33
CA LEU A 102 -2.06 -5.42 -8.39
C LEU A 102 -0.79 -4.98 -9.12
N ARG A 103 -0.36 -5.71 -10.15
CA ARG A 103 0.80 -5.30 -10.97
C ARG A 103 0.56 -3.96 -11.67
N LYS A 104 -0.64 -3.72 -12.20
CA LYS A 104 -0.99 -2.43 -12.83
C LYS A 104 -0.96 -1.31 -11.80
N VAL A 105 -1.51 -1.53 -10.62
CA VAL A 105 -1.46 -0.59 -9.48
C VAL A 105 -0.01 -0.24 -9.15
N VAL A 106 0.84 -1.26 -8.94
CA VAL A 106 2.25 -1.07 -8.58
C VAL A 106 3.00 -0.26 -9.64
N VAL A 107 2.81 -0.59 -10.93
CA VAL A 107 3.44 0.16 -12.03
C VAL A 107 2.95 1.61 -12.05
N PHE A 108 1.65 1.84 -11.89
CA PHE A 108 1.07 3.18 -11.81
C PHE A 108 1.67 3.99 -10.67
N THR A 109 1.67 3.45 -9.45
CA THR A 109 2.19 4.15 -8.26
C THR A 109 3.70 4.40 -8.37
N ALA A 110 4.48 3.44 -8.86
CA ALA A 110 5.93 3.61 -9.06
C ALA A 110 6.29 4.65 -10.14
N GLY A 111 5.40 4.89 -11.11
CA GLY A 111 5.56 5.99 -12.06
C GLY A 111 5.35 7.38 -11.45
N LEU A 112 4.80 7.46 -10.24
CA LEU A 112 4.43 8.70 -9.58
C LEU A 112 5.24 9.01 -8.32
N PHE A 113 5.87 8.01 -7.69
CA PHE A 113 6.56 8.15 -6.41
C PHE A 113 7.92 7.44 -6.38
N ASP A 114 8.85 8.00 -5.62
CA ASP A 114 10.17 7.40 -5.33
C ASP A 114 10.15 6.55 -4.06
N GLU A 115 9.04 6.55 -3.32
CA GLU A 115 8.85 5.69 -2.15
C GLU A 115 7.38 5.28 -2.06
N ILE A 116 7.12 4.00 -1.78
CA ILE A 116 5.78 3.40 -1.73
C ILE A 116 5.64 2.53 -0.49
N ILE A 117 4.55 2.72 0.24
CA ILE A 117 4.12 1.82 1.32
C ILE A 117 3.04 0.85 0.85
N LEU A 118 3.25 -0.44 1.14
CA LEU A 118 2.20 -1.45 1.10
C LEU A 118 1.53 -1.49 2.47
N ASP A 119 0.24 -1.18 2.51
CA ASP A 119 -0.57 -1.23 3.72
C ASP A 119 -0.67 -2.66 4.27
N ASP A 120 -1.03 -2.79 5.55
CA ASP A 120 -1.07 -4.06 6.26
C ASP A 120 -2.16 -5.02 5.75
N PHE A 121 -3.01 -4.58 4.81
CA PHE A 121 -3.89 -5.40 3.96
C PHE A 121 -3.16 -6.23 2.89
N TYR A 122 -1.83 -6.16 2.84
CA TYR A 122 -0.97 -7.07 2.05
C TYR A 122 -1.20 -8.55 2.39
N PHE A 123 -1.70 -8.84 3.59
CA PHE A 123 -1.95 -10.19 4.06
C PHE A 123 -2.79 -11.03 3.08
N ASN A 124 -2.51 -12.32 2.99
CA ASN A 124 -3.27 -13.29 2.22
C ASN A 124 -3.88 -14.35 3.15
N ASN A 125 -5.20 -14.31 3.33
CA ASN A 125 -5.93 -15.31 4.10
C ASN A 125 -6.89 -16.17 3.25
N CYS A 126 -6.86 -16.02 1.92
CA CYS A 126 -7.79 -16.69 1.02
C CYS A 126 -7.67 -18.22 1.08
N LYS A 127 -8.82 -18.91 1.03
CA LYS A 127 -8.94 -20.38 1.01
C LYS A 127 -9.87 -20.87 -0.11
N CYS A 128 -9.93 -20.15 -1.23
CA CYS A 128 -10.73 -20.58 -2.38
C CYS A 128 -10.22 -21.91 -2.98
N GLY A 129 -10.98 -22.51 -3.90
CA GLY A 129 -10.59 -23.77 -4.53
C GLY A 129 -9.21 -23.75 -5.19
N ARG A 130 -8.78 -22.61 -5.75
CA ARG A 130 -7.42 -22.44 -6.30
C ARG A 130 -6.36 -22.52 -5.20
N CYS A 131 -6.56 -21.81 -4.08
CA CYS A 131 -5.67 -21.88 -2.92
C CYS A 131 -5.57 -23.30 -2.35
N ILE A 132 -6.72 -23.99 -2.19
CA ILE A 132 -6.74 -25.37 -1.66
C ILE A 132 -5.95 -26.30 -2.57
N LYS A 133 -6.15 -26.20 -3.89
CA LYS A 133 -5.43 -27.00 -4.88
C LYS A 133 -3.94 -26.67 -4.92
N ALA A 134 -3.58 -25.38 -4.90
CA ALA A 134 -2.19 -24.91 -4.98
C ALA A 134 -1.38 -25.22 -3.71
N ARG A 135 -2.03 -25.20 -2.54
CA ARG A 135 -1.41 -25.58 -1.26
C ARG A 135 -0.95 -27.03 -1.26
N GLY A 136 -1.75 -27.93 -1.85
CA GLY A 136 -1.52 -29.36 -1.76
C GLY A 136 -1.45 -29.82 -0.30
N GLU A 137 -0.36 -30.52 0.03
CA GLU A 137 -0.12 -31.10 1.37
C GLU A 137 0.57 -30.14 2.35
N LYS A 138 1.00 -28.96 1.90
CA LYS A 138 1.69 -27.99 2.76
C LYS A 138 0.79 -27.49 3.89
N SER A 139 1.41 -27.09 5.00
CA SER A 139 0.72 -26.29 5.99
C SER A 139 0.28 -24.95 5.37
N TRP A 140 -0.75 -24.31 5.95
CA TRP A 140 -1.17 -22.99 5.45
C TRP A 140 -0.07 -21.95 5.59
N SER A 141 0.73 -22.01 6.65
CA SER A 141 1.82 -21.07 6.90
C SER A 141 2.94 -21.20 5.87
N ASP A 142 3.39 -22.43 5.59
CA ASP A 142 4.45 -22.67 4.61
C ASP A 142 3.99 -22.25 3.20
N PHE A 143 2.78 -22.66 2.82
CA PHE A 143 2.22 -22.29 1.52
C PHE A 143 2.08 -20.77 1.37
N ARG A 144 1.54 -20.08 2.38
CA ARG A 144 1.28 -18.64 2.28
C ARG A 144 2.57 -17.83 2.28
N THR A 145 3.54 -18.16 3.12
CA THR A 145 4.83 -17.45 3.17
C THR A 145 5.63 -17.64 1.89
N GLU A 146 5.70 -18.86 1.35
CA GLU A 146 6.35 -19.11 0.06
C GLU A 146 5.66 -18.38 -1.10
N LEU A 147 4.32 -18.45 -1.15
CA LEU A 147 3.52 -17.77 -2.17
C LEU A 147 3.67 -16.25 -2.08
N ALA A 148 3.62 -15.69 -0.87
CA ALA A 148 3.82 -14.28 -0.61
C ALA A 148 5.21 -13.82 -1.06
N ALA A 149 6.27 -14.57 -0.77
CA ALA A 149 7.62 -14.26 -1.22
C ALA A 149 7.72 -14.19 -2.77
N GLN A 150 7.09 -15.15 -3.46
CA GLN A 150 7.03 -15.15 -4.92
C GLN A 150 6.25 -13.95 -5.47
N VAL A 151 5.08 -13.65 -4.89
CA VAL A 151 4.23 -12.54 -5.32
C VAL A 151 4.90 -11.19 -5.03
N THR A 152 5.48 -11.01 -3.84
CA THR A 152 6.30 -9.83 -3.48
C THR A 152 7.35 -9.57 -4.55
N LYS A 153 8.13 -10.58 -4.91
CA LYS A 153 9.18 -10.42 -5.92
C LYS A 153 8.63 -10.08 -7.30
N THR A 154 7.61 -10.81 -7.77
CA THR A 154 7.19 -10.79 -9.18
C THR A 154 6.08 -9.78 -9.51
N VAL A 155 5.27 -9.39 -8.53
CA VAL A 155 4.11 -8.50 -8.69
C VAL A 155 4.37 -7.12 -8.09
N PHE A 156 5.10 -7.05 -6.97
CA PHE A 156 5.38 -5.78 -6.29
C PHE A 156 6.77 -5.23 -6.61
N LEU A 157 7.84 -5.88 -6.13
CA LEU A 157 9.19 -5.29 -6.15
C LEU A 157 9.78 -5.17 -7.56
N ALA A 158 9.77 -6.25 -8.36
CA ALA A 158 10.36 -6.20 -9.69
C ALA A 158 9.61 -5.25 -10.65
N PRO A 159 8.25 -5.23 -10.68
CA PRO A 159 7.53 -4.24 -11.48
C PRO A 159 7.77 -2.80 -11.02
N ALA A 160 7.75 -2.52 -9.71
CA ALA A 160 8.02 -1.18 -9.19
C ALA A 160 9.40 -0.68 -9.62
N ARG A 161 10.44 -1.49 -9.37
CA ARG A 161 11.84 -1.15 -9.69
C ARG A 161 12.12 -1.08 -11.19
N LYS A 162 11.38 -1.84 -12.01
CA LYS A 162 11.45 -1.71 -13.47
C LYS A 162 10.87 -0.37 -13.94
N THR A 163 9.79 0.09 -13.32
CA THR A 163 9.17 1.38 -13.64
C THR A 163 10.00 2.56 -13.15
N ASN A 164 10.47 2.48 -11.91
CA ASN A 164 11.32 3.49 -11.28
C ASN A 164 12.49 2.80 -10.56
N PRO A 165 13.71 2.78 -11.14
CA PRO A 165 14.87 2.14 -10.52
C PRO A 165 15.27 2.70 -9.15
N ASN A 166 14.83 3.91 -8.81
CA ASN A 166 15.13 4.57 -7.54
C ASN A 166 14.06 4.31 -6.47
N VAL A 167 12.95 3.63 -6.81
CA VAL A 167 11.84 3.44 -5.89
C VAL A 167 12.25 2.65 -4.64
N LYS A 168 11.82 3.15 -3.50
CA LYS A 168 11.95 2.51 -2.19
C LYS A 168 10.62 1.91 -1.77
N MET A 169 10.64 0.65 -1.34
CA MET A 169 9.44 -0.09 -0.98
C MET A 169 9.39 -0.32 0.53
N ILE A 170 8.27 0.04 1.15
CA ILE A 170 7.97 -0.14 2.58
C ILE A 170 6.92 -1.24 2.72
N ILE A 171 7.11 -2.17 3.66
CA ILE A 171 6.10 -3.14 4.08
C ILE A 171 5.57 -2.79 5.47
N LYS A 172 4.26 -2.50 5.57
CA LYS A 172 3.59 -2.30 6.86
C LYS A 172 3.05 -3.63 7.38
N TYR A 173 3.48 -4.04 8.58
CA TYR A 173 2.92 -5.23 9.24
C TYR A 173 1.71 -4.89 10.12
N PRO A 174 0.71 -5.79 10.23
CA PRO A 174 -0.38 -5.62 11.18
C PRO A 174 0.10 -5.92 12.61
N ASN A 175 -0.68 -5.54 13.62
CA ASN A 175 -0.39 -5.86 15.03
C ASN A 175 -0.73 -7.33 15.41
N TRP A 176 -1.08 -8.19 14.46
CA TRP A 176 -1.46 -9.59 14.68
C TRP A 176 -0.25 -10.52 14.63
N TYR A 177 0.74 -10.27 15.50
CA TYR A 177 2.07 -10.91 15.46
C TYR A 177 2.02 -12.43 15.40
N GLU A 178 1.11 -13.06 16.14
CA GLU A 178 0.94 -14.52 16.21
C GLU A 178 0.40 -15.13 14.90
N HIS A 179 -0.09 -14.31 13.98
CA HIS A 179 -0.76 -14.74 12.75
C HIS A 179 0.04 -14.44 11.47
N TYR A 180 1.24 -13.87 11.57
CA TYR A 180 2.02 -13.42 10.42
C TYR A 180 2.19 -14.48 9.35
N GLN A 181 2.82 -15.62 9.67
CA GLN A 181 3.06 -16.68 8.70
C GLN A 181 1.74 -17.30 8.24
N GLY A 182 0.77 -17.37 9.15
CA GLY A 182 -0.59 -17.80 8.86
C GLY A 182 -1.28 -16.93 7.82
N THR A 183 -0.84 -15.69 7.59
CA THR A 183 -1.38 -14.78 6.57
C THR A 183 -0.35 -14.38 5.51
N GLY A 184 0.79 -15.06 5.46
CA GLY A 184 1.81 -14.91 4.42
C GLY A 184 2.93 -13.91 4.74
N TYR A 185 2.86 -13.18 5.85
CA TYR A 185 3.98 -12.36 6.30
C TYR A 185 5.16 -13.23 6.75
N ASN A 186 6.36 -12.89 6.30
CA ASN A 186 7.58 -13.56 6.67
C ASN A 186 8.66 -12.52 6.99
N LEU A 187 8.75 -12.16 8.28
CA LEU A 187 9.69 -11.14 8.77
C LEU A 187 11.14 -11.38 8.33
N LYS A 188 11.57 -12.63 8.18
CA LYS A 188 12.94 -12.93 7.75
C LYS A 188 13.16 -12.56 6.29
N ASP A 189 12.28 -12.98 5.41
CA ASP A 189 12.46 -12.81 3.98
C ASP A 189 12.02 -11.40 3.53
N ASP A 190 10.93 -10.89 4.10
CA ASP A 190 10.40 -9.56 3.81
C ASP A 190 11.38 -8.46 4.26
N SER A 191 12.01 -8.57 5.44
CA SER A 191 13.00 -7.58 5.90
C SER A 191 14.27 -7.52 5.04
N ALA A 192 14.59 -8.61 4.33
CA ALA A 192 15.69 -8.64 3.37
C ALA A 192 15.28 -8.11 1.98
N ALA A 193 13.98 -8.17 1.65
CA ALA A 193 13.47 -7.82 0.33
C ALA A 193 13.01 -6.36 0.22
N PHE A 194 12.39 -5.81 1.27
CA PHE A 194 11.91 -4.42 1.31
C PHE A 194 13.01 -3.46 1.79
N ASP A 195 12.89 -2.20 1.40
CA ASP A 195 13.86 -1.16 1.79
C ASP A 195 13.60 -0.66 3.22
N PHE A 196 12.34 -0.66 3.67
CA PHE A 196 11.92 -0.24 5.00
C PHE A 196 10.73 -1.06 5.53
N ILE A 197 10.47 -0.93 6.83
CA ILE A 197 9.32 -1.49 7.57
C ILE A 197 8.54 -0.34 8.20
#